data_AF-A0AA97HZG0-F1
#
_entry.id   AF-A0AA97HZG0-F1
#
_cell.length_a   1.000
_cell.length_b   1.000
_cell.length_c   1.000
_cell.angle_alpha   90.00
_cell.angle_beta   90.00
_cell.angle_gamma   90.00
#
_symmetry.space_group_name_H-M   'P 1'
#
loop_
_entity.id
_entity.type
_entity.pdbx_description
1 polymer ?
#
loop_
_entity_poly.entity_id
_entity_poly.type
_entity_poly.pdbx_seq_one_letter_code
_entity_poly.pdbx_strand_id
1 'polypeptide(L)'
;MYAISKNNEISELRAPKIVVNNDRKNGKETALLVTKDTFKEMARNNQVKDEEGKVEKGKHYIAFSLEGKNYRIIVDINQLANTLGNTLLFEIGSLKEKNDEGKFEAVNETKWNKTLGLDKDGAKGVNTYLGSLIVEQVASQQQTV
;
A
#
# COMPACT_ATOMS: atom_id res chain seq x y z
N MET A 1 23.56 -26.48 0.17
CA MET A 1 22.18 -26.10 -0.20
C MET A 1 22.25 -24.73 -0.84
N TYR A 2 21.86 -24.62 -2.12
CA TYR A 2 21.90 -23.36 -2.85
C TYR A 2 20.79 -22.43 -2.36
N ALA A 3 21.16 -21.18 -2.08
CA ALA A 3 20.26 -20.14 -1.62
C ALA A 3 19.21 -19.81 -2.69
N ILE A 4 17.93 -19.85 -2.30
CA ILE A 4 16.83 -19.24 -3.05
C ILE A 4 16.94 -17.74 -2.83
N SER A 5 17.81 -17.08 -3.59
CA SER A 5 17.86 -15.62 -3.69
C SER A 5 18.00 -15.27 -5.16
N LYS A 6 16.87 -15.11 -5.86
CA LYS A 6 16.86 -14.52 -7.23
C LYS A 6 15.50 -14.18 -7.86
N ASN A 7 14.37 -14.21 -7.13
CA ASN A 7 13.07 -13.80 -7.68
C ASN A 7 12.40 -12.62 -6.98
N ASN A 8 12.99 -12.06 -5.92
CA ASN A 8 12.32 -11.00 -5.14
C ASN A 8 12.33 -9.65 -5.87
N GLU A 9 13.43 -9.26 -6.52
CA GLU A 9 13.55 -7.95 -7.17
C GLU A 9 12.49 -7.71 -8.26
N ILE A 10 12.18 -8.75 -9.06
CA ILE A 10 11.15 -8.66 -10.11
C ILE A 10 9.74 -8.59 -9.48
N SER A 11 9.52 -9.27 -8.36
CA SER A 11 8.25 -9.22 -7.61
C SER A 11 8.05 -7.84 -6.94
N GLU A 12 9.12 -7.27 -6.37
CA GLU A 12 9.12 -5.98 -5.70
C GLU A 12 8.84 -4.80 -6.64
N LEU A 13 9.26 -4.90 -7.91
CA LEU A 13 8.95 -3.92 -8.95
C LEU A 13 7.46 -3.91 -9.35
N ARG A 14 6.77 -5.05 -9.19
CA ARG A 14 5.34 -5.19 -9.53
C ARG A 14 4.43 -5.00 -8.31
N ALA A 15 4.96 -5.15 -7.10
CA ALA A 15 4.19 -5.08 -5.87
C ALA A 15 3.56 -3.69 -5.65
N PRO A 16 2.31 -3.61 -5.17
CA PRO A 16 1.74 -2.35 -4.72
C PRO A 16 2.56 -1.78 -3.54
N LYS A 17 2.69 -0.45 -3.51
CA LYS A 17 3.41 0.28 -2.48
C LYS A 17 2.52 1.35 -1.89
N ILE A 18 2.50 1.42 -0.57
CA ILE A 18 1.93 2.57 0.13
C ILE A 18 3.03 3.61 0.19
N VAL A 19 2.75 4.86 -0.18
CA VAL A 19 3.74 5.93 -0.22
C VAL A 19 3.21 7.18 0.42
N VAL A 20 4.12 7.99 0.98
CA VAL A 20 3.79 9.33 1.46
C VAL A 20 3.76 10.28 0.26
N ASN A 21 2.59 10.83 -0.04
CA ASN A 21 2.36 11.85 -1.05
C ASN A 21 2.48 13.26 -0.44
N ASN A 22 3.68 13.82 -0.52
CA ASN A 22 3.99 15.16 0.01
C ASN A 22 3.48 16.32 -0.86
N ASP A 23 2.93 16.06 -2.05
CA ASP A 23 2.52 17.10 -3.00
C ASP A 23 1.10 17.65 -2.74
N ARG A 24 0.39 17.17 -1.71
CA ARG A 24 -0.99 17.59 -1.44
C ARG A 24 -1.10 18.60 -0.30
N LYS A 25 -1.56 19.81 -0.64
CA LYS A 25 -1.98 20.85 0.31
C LYS A 25 -3.18 20.48 1.19
N ASN A 26 -3.92 19.41 0.87
CA ASN A 26 -5.20 19.04 1.50
C ASN A 26 -5.15 17.71 2.29
N GLY A 27 -4.11 17.50 3.09
CA GLY A 27 -4.16 16.64 4.28
C GLY A 27 -4.17 15.12 4.09
N LYS A 28 -4.25 14.58 2.86
CA LYS A 28 -4.07 13.14 2.63
C LYS A 28 -2.64 12.86 2.19
N GLU A 29 -1.82 12.53 3.18
CA GLU A 29 -0.39 12.24 3.02
C GLU A 29 -0.12 10.83 2.52
N THR A 30 -1.07 9.90 2.53
CA THR A 30 -0.80 8.51 2.14
C THR A 30 -1.58 8.09 0.89
N ALA A 31 -0.88 7.51 -0.08
CA ALA A 31 -1.44 7.01 -1.33
C ALA A 31 -0.97 5.59 -1.64
N LEU A 32 -1.74 4.88 -2.48
CA LEU A 32 -1.37 3.57 -2.99
C LEU A 32 -0.84 3.71 -4.42
N LEU A 33 0.42 3.35 -4.62
CA LEU A 33 1.03 3.19 -5.93
C LEU A 33 0.95 1.72 -6.37
N VAL A 34 0.41 1.46 -7.55
CA VAL A 34 0.26 0.10 -8.09
C VAL A 34 0.55 0.09 -9.59
N THR A 35 1.12 -0.98 -10.14
CA THR A 35 1.24 -1.10 -11.60
C THR A 35 -0.12 -1.37 -12.24
N LYS A 36 -0.31 -0.96 -13.51
CA LYS A 36 -1.57 -1.19 -14.24
C LYS A 36 -1.96 -2.68 -14.28
N ASP A 37 -0.98 -3.57 -14.45
CA ASP A 37 -1.26 -5.00 -14.55
C ASP A 37 -1.62 -5.61 -13.19
N THR A 38 -0.89 -5.26 -12.13
CA THR A 38 -1.23 -5.65 -10.76
C THR A 38 -2.63 -5.14 -10.37
N PHE A 39 -2.97 -3.92 -10.77
CA PHE A 39 -4.31 -3.39 -10.53
C PHE A 39 -5.39 -4.21 -11.24
N LYS A 40 -5.19 -4.62 -12.50
CA LYS A 40 -6.15 -5.48 -13.22
C LYS A 40 -6.33 -6.84 -12.52
N GLU A 41 -5.24 -7.44 -12.03
CA GLU A 41 -5.31 -8.70 -11.30
C GLU A 41 -6.07 -8.55 -9.98
N MET A 42 -5.76 -7.50 -9.21
CA MET A 42 -6.48 -7.17 -7.99
C MET A 42 -7.97 -6.90 -8.26
N ALA A 43 -8.30 -6.14 -9.30
CA ALA A 43 -9.67 -5.77 -9.61
C ALA A 43 -10.54 -7.00 -9.91
N ARG A 44 -9.93 -8.07 -10.44
CA ARG A 44 -10.59 -9.37 -10.69
C ARG A 44 -10.82 -10.18 -9.41
N ASN A 45 -9.86 -10.16 -8.49
CA ASN A 45 -9.82 -11.11 -7.37
C ASN A 45 -10.26 -10.51 -6.02
N ASN A 46 -10.09 -9.20 -5.83
CA ASN A 46 -10.21 -8.54 -4.54
C ASN A 46 -11.36 -7.53 -4.54
N GLN A 47 -12.58 -8.02 -4.76
CA GLN A 47 -13.79 -7.21 -4.73
C GLN A 47 -14.23 -6.97 -3.28
N VAL A 48 -14.57 -5.72 -2.95
CA VAL A 48 -15.22 -5.42 -1.68
C VAL A 48 -16.69 -5.84 -1.76
N LYS A 49 -17.19 -6.42 -0.67
CA LYS A 49 -18.60 -6.82 -0.54
C LYS A 49 -19.23 -6.07 0.64
N ASP A 50 -20.49 -5.72 0.50
CA ASP A 50 -21.30 -5.17 1.58
C ASP A 50 -21.71 -6.27 2.59
N GLU A 51 -22.48 -5.87 3.61
CA GLU A 51 -22.97 -6.75 4.67
C GLU A 51 -23.90 -7.86 4.14
N GLU A 52 -24.55 -7.62 2.99
CA GLU A 52 -25.40 -8.59 2.30
C GLU A 52 -24.60 -9.52 1.35
N GLY A 53 -23.28 -9.31 1.25
CA GLY A 53 -22.38 -10.06 0.38
C GLY A 53 -22.40 -9.63 -1.09
N LYS A 54 -23.06 -8.51 -1.43
CA LYS A 54 -23.08 -7.96 -2.78
C LYS A 54 -21.81 -7.16 -3.04
N VAL A 55 -21.32 -7.22 -4.27
CA VAL A 55 -20.08 -6.53 -4.66
C VAL A 55 -20.31 -5.02 -4.74
N GLU A 56 -19.50 -4.26 -4.00
CA GLU A 56 -19.42 -2.82 -4.14
C GLU A 56 -18.66 -2.45 -5.41
N LYS A 57 -19.37 -1.98 -6.45
CA LYS A 57 -18.79 -1.65 -7.75
C LYS A 57 -17.71 -0.57 -7.61
N GLY A 58 -16.56 -0.81 -8.25
CA GLY A 58 -15.44 0.13 -8.26
C GLY A 58 -14.61 0.14 -6.98
N LYS A 59 -14.95 -0.64 -5.96
CA LYS A 59 -14.15 -0.78 -4.74
C LYS A 59 -13.38 -2.09 -4.73
N HIS A 60 -12.06 -1.97 -4.55
CA HIS A 60 -11.15 -3.10 -4.50
C HIS A 60 -10.28 -3.03 -3.27
N TYR A 61 -9.80 -4.18 -2.79
CA TYR A 61 -8.90 -4.22 -1.66
C TYR A 61 -7.52 -4.82 -1.97
N ILE A 62 -6.51 -4.40 -1.20
CA ILE A 62 -5.22 -5.09 -1.10
C ILE A 62 -5.10 -5.58 0.32
N ALA A 63 -4.87 -6.88 0.48
CA ALA A 63 -4.51 -7.46 1.77
C ALA A 63 -2.99 -7.59 1.87
N PHE A 64 -2.44 -7.25 3.03
CA PHE A 64 -1.03 -7.42 3.34
C PHE A 64 -0.81 -7.60 4.83
N SER A 65 0.36 -8.07 5.22
CA SER A 65 0.76 -8.18 6.62
C SER A 65 1.91 -7.23 6.91
N LEU A 66 1.94 -6.60 8.07
CA LEU A 66 3.02 -5.71 8.51
C LEU A 66 3.16 -5.85 10.03
N GLU A 67 4.39 -6.04 10.51
CA GLU A 67 4.70 -6.18 11.95
C GLU A 67 3.81 -7.22 12.67
N GLY A 68 3.54 -8.37 12.01
CA GLY A 68 2.71 -9.45 12.56
C GLY A 68 1.21 -9.21 12.54
N LYS A 69 0.76 -8.04 12.06
CA LYS A 69 -0.66 -7.68 11.90
C LYS A 69 -1.08 -7.80 10.45
N ASN A 70 -2.38 -7.98 10.22
CA ASN A 70 -2.96 -8.10 8.88
C ASN A 70 -3.82 -6.88 8.57
N TYR A 71 -3.63 -6.32 7.39
CA TYR A 71 -4.29 -5.10 6.96
C TYR A 71 -5.00 -5.29 5.62
N ARG A 72 -6.01 -4.46 5.38
CA ARG A 72 -6.63 -4.26 4.08
C ARG A 72 -6.70 -2.79 3.76
N ILE A 73 -6.18 -2.41 2.61
CA ILE A 73 -6.45 -1.11 1.99
C ILE A 73 -7.62 -1.28 1.05
N ILE A 74 -8.59 -0.38 1.12
CA ILE A 74 -9.68 -0.26 0.15
C ILE A 74 -9.41 0.98 -0.70
N VAL A 75 -9.45 0.78 -2.02
CA VAL A 75 -9.38 1.85 -3.02
C VAL A 75 -10.66 1.89 -3.84
N ASP A 76 -11.04 3.09 -4.24
CA ASP A 76 -12.11 3.34 -5.20
C ASP A 76 -11.47 3.72 -6.54
N ILE A 77 -11.85 3.05 -7.63
CA ILE A 77 -11.34 3.33 -8.98
C ILE A 77 -11.62 4.78 -9.42
N ASN A 78 -12.70 5.37 -8.91
CA ASN A 78 -13.08 6.74 -9.22
C ASN A 78 -12.20 7.77 -8.49
N GLN A 79 -11.38 7.32 -7.52
CA GLN A 79 -10.41 8.14 -6.78
C GLN A 79 -8.96 7.94 -7.29
N LEU A 80 -8.81 7.64 -8.58
CA LEU A 80 -7.51 7.66 -9.24
C LEU A 80 -6.94 9.08 -9.20
N ALA A 81 -5.85 9.27 -8.45
CA ALA A 81 -5.23 10.57 -8.26
C ALA A 81 -4.32 10.94 -9.43
N ASN A 82 -3.54 9.96 -9.93
CA ASN A 82 -2.59 10.21 -11.02
C ASN A 82 -2.23 8.91 -11.78
N THR A 83 -1.76 9.05 -13.02
CA THR A 83 -1.16 7.98 -13.81
C THR A 83 0.27 8.35 -14.16
N LEU A 84 1.24 7.53 -13.75
CA LEU A 84 2.66 7.77 -13.95
C LEU A 84 3.25 6.66 -14.82
N GLY A 85 3.17 6.82 -16.15
CA GLY A 85 3.59 5.80 -17.10
C GLY A 85 2.80 4.49 -16.94
N ASN A 86 3.44 3.45 -16.40
CA ASN A 86 2.80 2.14 -16.14
C ASN A 86 2.25 1.97 -14.71
N THR A 87 2.34 2.99 -13.87
CA THR A 87 1.78 2.96 -12.51
C THR A 87 0.57 3.88 -12.39
N LEU A 88 -0.29 3.51 -11.45
CA LEU A 88 -1.49 4.21 -11.04
C LEU A 88 -1.32 4.59 -9.57
N LEU A 89 -1.60 5.85 -9.27
CA LEU A 89 -1.61 6.37 -7.90
C LEU A 89 -3.05 6.56 -7.47
N PHE A 90 -3.50 5.79 -6.49
CA PHE A 90 -4.83 5.87 -5.91
C PHE A 90 -4.79 6.55 -4.55
N GLU A 91 -5.84 7.33 -4.25
CA GLU A 91 -6.12 7.66 -2.87
C GLU A 91 -6.56 6.40 -2.11
N ILE A 92 -6.12 6.29 -0.86
CA ILE A 92 -6.62 5.25 0.02
C ILE A 92 -7.98 5.71 0.55
N GLY A 93 -9.04 4.95 0.24
CA GLY A 93 -10.38 5.23 0.72
C GLY A 93 -10.60 4.75 2.15
N SER A 94 -9.97 3.62 2.53
CA SER A 94 -10.01 3.10 3.90
C SER A 94 -8.82 2.17 4.16
N LEU A 95 -8.21 2.30 5.33
CA LEU A 95 -7.32 1.28 5.90
C LEU A 95 -8.09 0.48 6.94
N LYS A 96 -8.00 -0.84 6.89
CA LYS A 96 -8.57 -1.75 7.87
C LYS A 96 -7.51 -2.64 8.49
N GLU A 97 -7.60 -2.89 9.80
CA GLU A 97 -6.76 -3.81 10.56
C GLU A 97 -7.59 -5.02 10.99
N LYS A 98 -7.00 -6.22 10.91
CA LYS A 98 -7.64 -7.46 11.37
C LYS A 98 -7.52 -7.56 12.89
N ASN A 99 -8.65 -7.63 13.58
CA ASN A 99 -8.71 -7.85 15.02
C ASN A 99 -8.54 -9.34 15.39
N ASP A 100 -8.50 -9.63 16.69
CA ASP A 100 -8.31 -10.99 17.22
C ASP A 100 -9.49 -11.93 16.91
N GLU A 101 -10.69 -11.38 16.69
CA GLU A 101 -11.86 -12.12 16.21
C GLU A 101 -11.78 -12.46 14.71
N GLY A 102 -10.74 -11.99 14.03
CA GLY A 102 -10.51 -12.18 12.61
C GLY A 102 -11.29 -11.25 11.68
N LYS A 103 -11.96 -10.24 12.21
CA LYS A 103 -12.71 -9.23 11.45
C LYS A 103 -11.80 -8.05 11.09
N PHE A 104 -12.04 -7.44 9.94
CA PHE A 104 -11.31 -6.25 9.49
C PHE A 104 -12.07 -4.98 9.88
N GLU A 105 -11.51 -4.19 10.78
CA GLU A 105 -12.09 -2.95 11.30
C GLU A 105 -11.37 -1.73 10.75
N ALA A 106 -12.11 -0.63 10.58
CA ALA A 106 -11.55 0.60 10.01
C ALA A 106 -10.57 1.28 10.99
N VAL A 107 -9.39 1.63 10.49
CA VAL A 107 -8.42 2.45 11.20
C VAL A 107 -8.76 3.92 10.94
N ASN A 108 -8.77 4.75 11.98
CA ASN A 108 -8.97 6.19 11.85
C ASN A 108 -7.90 6.80 10.92
N GLU A 109 -8.31 7.60 9.94
CA GLU A 109 -7.44 8.22 8.93
C GLU A 109 -6.27 8.99 9.55
N THR A 110 -6.52 9.74 10.63
CA THR A 110 -5.47 10.49 11.36
C THR A 110 -4.37 9.60 11.96
N LYS A 111 -4.60 8.28 12.06
CA LYS A 111 -3.66 7.32 12.62
C LYS A 111 -2.98 6.48 11.55
N TRP A 112 -3.31 6.63 10.26
CA TRP A 112 -2.79 5.75 9.20
C TRP A 112 -1.27 5.75 9.13
N ASN A 113 -0.62 6.91 9.13
CA ASN A 113 0.85 6.99 9.06
C ASN A 113 1.49 6.21 10.21
N LYS A 114 1.01 6.42 11.44
CA LYS A 114 1.48 5.71 12.63
C LYS A 114 1.22 4.21 12.55
N THR A 115 0.02 3.80 12.16
CA THR A 115 -0.36 2.38 12.01
C THR A 115 0.52 1.67 10.97
N LEU A 116 0.90 2.38 9.91
CA LEU A 116 1.75 1.85 8.84
C LEU A 116 3.24 2.06 9.10
N GLY A 117 3.63 2.67 10.22
CA GLY A 117 5.02 2.99 10.56
C GLY A 117 5.70 3.99 9.61
N LEU A 118 4.92 4.85 8.94
CA LEU A 118 5.37 5.88 8.01
C LEU A 118 5.81 7.18 8.70
N ASP A 119 5.56 7.31 10.01
CA ASP A 119 6.02 8.42 10.86
C ASP A 119 7.46 8.23 11.38
N LYS A 120 8.08 7.07 11.10
CA LYS A 120 9.47 6.79 11.47
C LYS A 120 10.42 7.61 10.59
N ASP A 121 11.48 8.17 11.19
CA ASP A 121 12.47 8.97 10.46
C ASP A 121 13.03 8.22 9.24
N GLY A 122 12.94 8.86 8.07
CA GLY A 122 13.41 8.31 6.80
C GLY A 122 12.46 7.33 6.11
N ALA A 123 11.36 6.91 6.74
CA ALA A 123 10.35 6.10 6.09
C ALA A 123 9.63 6.91 5.00
N LYS A 124 9.49 6.31 3.81
CA LYS A 124 8.80 6.93 2.66
C LYS A 124 7.61 6.11 2.16
N GLY A 125 7.54 4.83 2.55
CA GLY A 125 6.48 3.95 2.13
C GLY A 125 6.53 2.56 2.78
N VAL A 126 5.58 1.72 2.37
CA VAL A 126 5.49 0.30 2.73
C VAL A 126 5.38 -0.54 1.47
N ASN A 127 6.20 -1.58 1.35
CA ASN A 127 6.01 -2.61 0.34
C ASN A 127 4.92 -3.58 0.82
N THR A 128 3.75 -3.54 0.18
CA THR A 128 2.61 -4.37 0.63
C THR A 128 2.85 -5.87 0.45
N TYR A 129 3.69 -6.27 -0.50
CA TYR A 129 3.97 -7.69 -0.71
C TYR A 129 4.96 -8.24 0.32
N LEU A 130 6.00 -7.47 0.62
CA LEU A 130 7.00 -7.87 1.62
C LEU A 130 6.53 -7.64 3.06
N GLY A 131 5.53 -6.77 3.24
CA GLY A 131 5.13 -6.34 4.58
C GLY A 131 6.22 -5.56 5.29
N SER A 132 7.04 -4.82 4.54
CA SER A 132 8.23 -4.13 5.06
C SER A 132 8.22 -2.65 4.72
N LEU A 133 8.82 -1.86 5.62
CA LEU A 133 9.02 -0.43 5.41
C LEU A 133 10.08 -0.20 4.32
N ILE A 134 9.79 0.74 3.42
CA ILE A 134 10.74 1.24 2.45
C ILE A 134 11.33 2.52 3.00
N VAL A 135 12.61 2.44 3.35
CA VAL A 135 13.45 3.58 3.73
C VAL A 135 14.24 3.97 2.49
N GLU A 136 14.08 5.20 2.01
CA GLU A 136 15.06 5.74 1.08
C GLU A 136 16.36 5.90 1.87
N GLN A 137 17.32 5.00 1.64
CA GLN A 137 18.69 5.30 2.04
C GLN A 137 19.05 6.59 1.30
N VAL A 138 19.19 7.66 2.06
CA VAL A 138 19.88 8.85 1.57
C VAL A 138 21.24 8.34 1.14
N ALA A 139 21.44 8.18 -0.16
CA ALA A 139 22.77 8.03 -0.71
C ALA A 139 23.44 9.39 -0.50
N SER A 140 23.83 9.66 0.74
CA SER A 140 24.87 10.62 1.06
C SER A 140 26.11 10.03 0.40
N GLN A 141 26.31 10.34 -0.88
CA GLN A 141 27.65 10.45 -1.43
C GLN A 141 28.32 11.58 -0.64
N GLN A 142 28.78 11.26 0.57
CA GLN A 142 29.98 11.86 1.09
C GLN A 142 31.11 11.38 0.17
N GLN A 143 31.39 12.14 -0.88
CA GLN A 143 32.76 12.29 -1.32
C GLN A 143 33.26 13.62 -0.79
N THR A 144 33.61 13.60 0.49
CA THR A 144 34.74 14.38 1.01
C THR A 144 35.99 13.72 0.45
N VAL A 145 36.74 14.36 -0.45
CA VAL A 145 38.00 15.12 -0.22
C VAL A 145 38.35 15.80 -1.54
#